data_AF-M0N3I3-F1
#
_entry.id   AF-M0N3I3-F1
#
_cell.length_a   1.000
_cell.length_b   1.000
_cell.length_c   1.000
_cell.angle_alpha   90.00
_cell.angle_beta   90.00
_cell.angle_gamma   90.00
#
_symmetry.space_group_name_H-M   'P 1'
#
loop_
_entity.id
_entity.type
_entity.pdbx_description
1 polymer ?
#
loop_
_entity_poly.entity_id
_entity_poly.type
_entity_poly.pdbx_seq_one_letter_code
_entity_poly.pdbx_strand_id
1 'polypeptide(L)'
;MQSQCERATDYADIEMVICRLPIGHLTFAAHDSSAPYSGPYPMALLLRAFIIKEINRWGETTLHDHLRANPSLRRDLGFESLPNQSTFWRAWSERFSEDLRDAVQKCADSIVTAARTNGVSLPKRVSTSETDETKTNKPPKHQLVAERTDEVWQQAKPFVTDAFALKRGSNWQIHENAFWEQHAYMGMREDMYARSGPASFSLDTTRERIPTGSTHRYQIGKLSVADIRSMLRNTTRMLIARARQHGELTGKLWAAIDVTKGFPFTGDPEGHEDDILGYRDKNEYYQWAVLKIVGRDVPLVLDAIPRVRGQSKDEIVEKLLTRATDMVDIDLVMMDREFDSESVKGTCEEYDIHYLNPTRIYTNSDEADTIKWMYRNGERLVVSQSGLDFGSN
;
A
#
# COMPACT_ATOMS: atom_id res chain seq x y z
N MET A 1 -1.67 -13.70 -36.26
CA MET A 1 -1.50 -14.09 -34.85
C MET A 1 -2.63 -15.02 -34.39
N GLN A 2 -3.89 -14.60 -34.50
CA GLN A 2 -5.07 -15.41 -34.09
C GLN A 2 -5.08 -16.84 -34.67
N SER A 3 -4.88 -17.01 -35.97
CA SER A 3 -4.78 -18.34 -36.63
C SER A 3 -3.56 -19.19 -36.23
N GLN A 4 -2.51 -18.59 -35.65
CA GLN A 4 -1.36 -19.33 -35.13
C GLN A 4 -1.58 -19.80 -33.68
N CYS A 5 -2.37 -19.05 -32.90
CA CYS A 5 -2.80 -19.44 -31.55
C CYS A 5 -3.85 -20.57 -31.57
N GLU A 6 -4.63 -20.71 -32.65
CA GLU A 6 -5.59 -21.81 -32.85
C GLU A 6 -4.95 -23.21 -32.87
N ARG A 7 -3.62 -23.29 -33.07
CA ARG A 7 -2.87 -24.55 -33.11
C ARG A 7 -2.10 -24.84 -31.81
N ALA A 8 -2.14 -23.93 -30.84
CA ALA A 8 -1.43 -24.11 -29.57
C ALA A 8 -2.23 -25.06 -28.67
N THR A 9 -1.53 -26.03 -28.07
CA THR A 9 -2.11 -27.03 -27.15
C THR A 9 -1.69 -26.80 -25.71
N ASP A 10 -0.51 -26.19 -25.50
CA ASP A 10 0.02 -25.85 -24.18
C ASP A 10 0.76 -24.51 -24.19
N TYR A 11 1.32 -24.13 -23.04
CA TYR A 11 2.04 -22.87 -22.89
C TYR A 11 3.37 -22.82 -23.66
N ALA A 12 4.03 -23.96 -23.89
CA ALA A 12 5.27 -23.99 -24.68
C ALA A 12 4.98 -23.64 -26.15
N ASP A 13 3.83 -24.04 -26.68
CA ASP A 13 3.38 -23.61 -28.01
C ASP A 13 3.19 -22.09 -28.10
N ILE A 14 2.70 -21.44 -27.02
CA ILE A 14 2.56 -19.99 -26.95
C ILE A 14 3.93 -19.30 -26.98
N GLU A 15 4.91 -19.81 -26.22
CA GLU A 15 6.28 -19.31 -26.26
C GLU A 15 6.90 -19.44 -27.66
N MET A 16 6.64 -20.57 -28.35
CA MET A 16 7.09 -20.78 -29.73
C MET A 16 6.42 -19.85 -30.74
N VAL A 17 5.14 -19.51 -30.56
CA VAL A 17 4.46 -18.50 -31.38
C VAL A 17 5.15 -17.14 -31.23
N ILE A 18 5.56 -16.77 -30.01
CA ILE A 18 6.27 -15.50 -29.74
C ILE A 18 7.64 -15.48 -30.42
N CYS A 19 8.40 -16.58 -30.34
CA CYS A 19 9.69 -16.72 -31.04
C CYS A 19 9.55 -16.52 -32.56
N ARG A 20 8.40 -16.86 -33.14
CA ARG A 20 8.13 -16.78 -34.58
C ARG A 20 7.40 -15.51 -35.02
N LEU A 21 7.15 -14.56 -34.11
CA LEU A 21 6.51 -13.30 -34.49
C LEU A 21 7.32 -12.58 -35.57
N PRO A 22 6.68 -12.15 -36.67
CA PRO A 22 7.36 -11.53 -37.80
C PRO A 22 7.70 -10.07 -37.48
N ILE A 23 8.47 -9.81 -36.44
CA ILE A 23 8.84 -8.45 -36.00
C ILE A 23 10.18 -7.98 -36.58
N GLY A 24 10.89 -8.85 -37.31
CA GLY A 24 12.21 -8.54 -37.87
C GLY A 24 12.21 -7.49 -38.98
N HIS A 25 11.05 -7.20 -39.58
CA HIS A 25 10.89 -6.15 -40.61
C HIS A 25 10.45 -4.80 -40.02
N LEU A 26 10.19 -4.73 -38.71
CA LEU A 26 9.77 -3.50 -38.05
C LEU A 26 10.99 -2.62 -37.75
N THR A 27 10.85 -1.31 -37.97
CA THR A 27 11.89 -0.34 -37.64
C THR A 27 11.63 0.24 -36.27
N PHE A 28 12.60 0.09 -35.35
CA PHE A 28 12.46 0.57 -33.96
C PHE A 28 13.18 1.90 -33.69
N ALA A 29 13.76 2.55 -34.71
CA ALA A 29 14.58 3.76 -34.50
C ALA A 29 13.82 4.90 -33.79
N ALA A 30 12.54 5.11 -34.11
CA ALA A 30 11.70 6.11 -33.45
C ALA A 30 11.27 5.71 -32.02
N HIS A 31 11.50 4.46 -31.63
CA HIS A 31 11.07 3.86 -30.37
C HIS A 31 12.24 3.38 -29.50
N ASP A 32 13.48 3.65 -29.93
CA ASP A 32 14.73 3.33 -29.25
C ASP A 32 15.34 4.64 -28.74
N SER A 33 15.07 4.96 -27.47
CA SER A 33 15.58 6.16 -26.80
C SER A 33 17.10 6.13 -26.60
N SER A 34 17.75 5.01 -26.92
CA SER A 34 19.21 4.85 -26.92
C SER A 34 19.79 4.75 -28.34
N ALA A 35 19.04 5.13 -29.38
CA ALA A 35 19.55 5.14 -30.74
C ALA A 35 20.63 6.22 -30.96
N PRO A 36 21.76 5.91 -31.65
CA PRO A 36 22.14 4.60 -32.17
C PRO A 36 22.68 3.69 -31.06
N TYR A 37 22.06 2.52 -30.88
CA TYR A 37 22.44 1.56 -29.84
C TYR A 37 23.55 0.63 -30.33
N SER A 38 24.62 0.49 -29.55
CA SER A 38 25.80 -0.33 -29.86
C SER A 38 25.95 -1.58 -28.98
N GLY A 39 24.96 -1.90 -28.15
CA GLY A 39 25.02 -3.05 -27.26
C GLY A 39 24.66 -4.39 -27.93
N PRO A 40 24.83 -5.51 -27.20
CA PRO A 40 24.79 -6.86 -27.78
C PRO A 40 23.39 -7.37 -28.13
N TYR A 41 22.32 -6.70 -27.69
CA TYR A 41 20.94 -7.18 -27.87
C TYR A 41 20.10 -6.22 -28.72
N PRO A 42 19.76 -6.60 -29.97
CA PRO A 42 18.82 -5.86 -30.81
C PRO A 42 17.42 -5.71 -30.18
N MET A 43 16.72 -4.62 -30.52
CA MET A 43 15.35 -4.33 -30.03
C MET A 43 14.39 -5.49 -30.24
N ALA A 44 14.43 -6.13 -31.41
CA ALA A 44 13.52 -7.23 -31.75
C ALA A 44 13.65 -8.43 -30.79
N LEU A 45 14.87 -8.78 -30.35
CA LEU A 45 15.08 -9.89 -29.42
C LEU A 45 14.50 -9.56 -28.05
N LEU A 46 14.78 -8.35 -27.56
CA LEU A 46 14.25 -7.85 -26.29
C LEU A 46 12.74 -7.80 -26.32
N LEU A 47 12.14 -7.33 -27.42
CA LEU A 47 10.69 -7.23 -27.59
C LEU A 47 10.00 -8.60 -27.40
N ARG A 48 10.52 -9.67 -28.00
CA ARG A 48 9.98 -11.03 -27.81
C ARG A 48 10.06 -11.48 -26.35
N ALA A 49 11.18 -11.22 -25.69
CA ALA A 49 11.34 -11.54 -24.28
C ALA A 49 10.35 -10.77 -23.40
N PHE A 50 10.10 -9.50 -23.69
CA PHE A 50 9.13 -8.68 -22.97
C PHE A 50 7.68 -9.10 -23.22
N ILE A 51 7.34 -9.62 -24.41
CA ILE A 51 6.01 -10.24 -24.63
C ILE A 51 5.82 -11.44 -23.70
N ILE A 52 6.83 -12.33 -23.57
CA ILE A 52 6.77 -13.46 -22.63
C ILE A 52 6.63 -12.96 -21.19
N LYS A 53 7.43 -11.96 -20.80
CA LYS A 53 7.34 -11.33 -19.46
C LYS A 53 5.93 -10.83 -19.16
N GLU A 54 5.30 -10.11 -20.10
CA GLU A 54 3.97 -9.51 -19.89
C GLU A 54 2.83 -10.53 -19.90
N ILE A 55 2.92 -11.60 -20.70
CA ILE A 55 1.94 -12.71 -20.66
C ILE A 55 1.88 -13.33 -19.25
N ASN A 56 3.05 -13.48 -18.61
CA ASN A 56 3.17 -14.12 -17.30
C ASN A 56 3.12 -13.14 -16.11
N ARG A 57 3.14 -11.83 -16.37
CA ARG A 57 3.22 -10.76 -15.35
C ARG A 57 4.47 -10.88 -14.47
N TRP A 58 5.58 -11.23 -15.09
CA TRP A 58 6.87 -11.40 -14.40
C TRP A 58 7.61 -10.09 -14.17
N GLY A 59 8.44 -10.04 -13.14
CA GLY A 59 9.53 -9.06 -13.03
C GLY A 59 10.75 -9.49 -13.86
N GLU A 60 11.73 -8.60 -14.02
CA GLU A 60 12.96 -8.86 -14.80
C GLU A 60 13.77 -10.03 -14.23
N THR A 61 13.77 -10.22 -12.90
CA THR A 61 14.44 -11.34 -12.24
C THR A 61 13.81 -12.67 -12.66
N THR A 62 12.48 -12.76 -12.65
CA THR A 62 11.77 -13.98 -13.03
C THR A 62 11.93 -14.30 -14.51
N LEU A 63 11.92 -13.29 -15.40
CA LEU A 63 12.24 -13.48 -16.81
C LEU A 63 13.68 -14.00 -16.99
N HIS A 64 14.64 -13.43 -16.26
CA HIS A 64 16.03 -13.89 -16.29
C HIS A 64 16.16 -15.35 -15.85
N ASP A 65 15.53 -15.72 -14.72
CA ASP A 65 15.57 -17.09 -14.20
C ASP A 65 14.86 -18.08 -15.13
N HIS A 66 13.76 -17.67 -15.76
CA HIS A 66 13.07 -18.50 -16.76
C HIS A 66 13.95 -18.78 -17.98
N LEU A 67 14.63 -17.77 -18.52
CA LEU A 67 15.56 -17.92 -19.65
C LEU A 67 16.84 -18.68 -19.27
N ARG A 68 17.23 -18.64 -17.99
CA ARG A 68 18.32 -19.46 -17.44
C ARG A 68 17.90 -20.93 -17.38
N ALA A 69 16.69 -21.20 -16.89
CA ALA A 69 16.14 -22.54 -16.76
C ALA A 69 15.75 -23.18 -18.11
N ASN A 70 15.50 -22.37 -19.16
CA ASN A 70 15.06 -22.84 -20.48
C ASN A 70 16.03 -22.42 -21.62
N PRO A 71 17.19 -23.08 -21.77
CA PRO A 71 18.18 -22.73 -22.79
C PRO A 71 17.74 -22.92 -24.24
N SER A 72 16.76 -23.80 -24.52
CA SER A 72 16.15 -23.95 -25.85
C SER A 72 15.36 -22.69 -26.23
N LEU A 73 14.41 -22.30 -25.38
CA LEU A 73 13.63 -21.07 -25.55
C LEU A 73 14.51 -19.83 -25.72
N ARG A 74 15.56 -19.71 -24.89
CA ARG A 74 16.53 -18.61 -25.01
C ARG A 74 17.15 -18.54 -26.41
N ARG A 75 17.55 -19.69 -26.99
CA ARG A 75 18.10 -19.75 -28.35
C ARG A 75 17.05 -19.44 -29.40
N ASP A 76 15.83 -19.94 -29.24
CA ASP A 76 14.73 -19.71 -30.19
C ASP A 76 14.28 -18.25 -30.22
N LEU A 77 14.41 -17.54 -29.09
CA LEU A 77 14.23 -16.09 -29.02
C LEU A 77 15.34 -15.32 -29.74
N GLY A 78 16.51 -15.94 -29.95
CA GLY A 78 17.69 -15.40 -30.62
C GLY A 78 18.80 -14.90 -29.68
N PHE A 79 18.75 -15.21 -28.38
CA PHE A 79 19.80 -14.81 -27.44
C PHE A 79 20.99 -15.79 -27.46
N GLU A 80 22.15 -15.33 -27.92
CA GLU A 80 23.40 -16.11 -27.92
C GLU A 80 23.96 -16.32 -26.51
N SER A 81 23.79 -15.31 -25.64
CA SER A 81 24.15 -15.36 -24.22
C SER A 81 22.98 -14.91 -23.34
N LEU A 82 22.98 -15.28 -22.06
CA LEU A 82 21.91 -14.93 -21.13
C LEU A 82 22.03 -13.44 -20.75
N PRO A 83 21.04 -12.58 -21.09
CA PRO A 83 21.06 -11.19 -20.65
C PRO A 83 20.93 -11.10 -19.13
N ASN A 84 21.69 -10.23 -18.48
CA ASN A 84 21.54 -10.00 -17.05
C ASN A 84 20.24 -9.24 -16.73
N GLN A 85 19.80 -9.28 -15.47
CA GLN A 85 18.58 -8.59 -15.02
C GLN A 85 18.61 -7.09 -15.35
N SER A 86 19.76 -6.43 -15.14
CA SER A 86 19.91 -5.00 -15.41
C SER A 86 19.80 -4.64 -16.90
N THR A 87 20.11 -5.58 -17.80
CA THR A 87 19.90 -5.42 -19.25
C THR A 87 18.42 -5.37 -19.58
N PHE A 88 17.61 -6.26 -19.00
CA PHE A 88 16.15 -6.19 -19.16
C PHE A 88 15.60 -4.91 -18.53
N TRP A 89 16.04 -4.55 -17.33
CA TRP A 89 15.55 -3.35 -16.67
C TRP A 89 15.85 -2.08 -17.48
N ARG A 90 17.07 -1.90 -18.00
CA ARG A 90 17.43 -0.75 -18.85
C ARG A 90 16.69 -0.77 -20.19
N ALA A 91 16.55 -1.94 -20.79
CA ALA A 91 15.78 -2.08 -22.03
C ALA A 91 14.34 -1.60 -21.86
N TRP A 92 13.67 -2.03 -20.79
CA TRP A 92 12.29 -1.65 -20.51
C TRP A 92 12.18 -0.22 -20.02
N SER A 93 13.02 0.22 -19.09
CA SER A 93 12.84 1.48 -18.36
C SER A 93 13.44 2.69 -19.06
N GLU A 94 14.53 2.50 -19.79
CA GLU A 94 15.32 3.60 -20.38
C GLU A 94 15.30 3.58 -21.91
N ARG A 95 15.28 2.39 -22.53
CA ARG A 95 15.43 2.26 -23.99
C ARG A 95 14.11 2.27 -24.74
N PHE A 96 13.15 1.45 -24.35
CA PHE A 96 11.86 1.37 -25.03
C PHE A 96 11.08 2.68 -24.81
N SER A 97 10.65 3.33 -25.89
CA SER A 97 9.66 4.42 -25.78
C SER A 97 8.37 3.93 -25.14
N GLU A 98 7.59 4.87 -24.57
CA GLU A 98 6.27 4.59 -24.00
C GLU A 98 5.35 3.87 -25.00
N ASP A 99 5.25 4.37 -26.23
CA ASP A 99 4.47 3.76 -27.32
C ASP A 99 4.83 2.29 -27.59
N LEU A 100 6.12 1.94 -27.47
CA LEU A 100 6.59 0.59 -27.69
C LEU A 100 6.25 -0.33 -26.52
N ARG A 101 6.35 0.16 -25.28
CA ARG A 101 5.93 -0.60 -24.08
C ARG A 101 4.42 -0.90 -24.16
N ASP A 102 3.65 0.09 -24.58
CA ASP A 102 2.21 -0.03 -24.84
C ASP A 102 1.90 -1.05 -25.93
N ALA A 103 2.64 -1.02 -27.05
CA ALA A 103 2.48 -1.99 -28.12
C ALA A 103 2.81 -3.42 -27.67
N VAL A 104 3.85 -3.59 -26.83
CA VAL A 104 4.21 -4.89 -26.24
C VAL A 104 3.11 -5.39 -25.32
N GLN A 105 2.57 -4.53 -24.46
CA GLN A 105 1.47 -4.89 -23.55
C GLN A 105 0.22 -5.30 -24.32
N LYS A 106 -0.20 -4.51 -25.32
CA LYS A 106 -1.36 -4.81 -26.18
C LYS A 106 -1.16 -6.13 -26.95
N CYS A 107 0.05 -6.40 -27.41
CA CYS A 107 0.42 -7.66 -28.05
C CYS A 107 0.28 -8.85 -27.09
N ALA A 108 0.83 -8.73 -25.87
CA ALA A 108 0.73 -9.76 -24.83
C ALA A 108 -0.74 -10.04 -24.44
N ASP A 109 -1.56 -9.01 -24.22
CA ASP A 109 -2.97 -9.18 -23.87
C ASP A 109 -3.78 -9.81 -25.01
N SER A 110 -3.44 -9.50 -26.27
CA SER A 110 -4.04 -10.14 -27.44
C SER A 110 -3.70 -11.64 -27.50
N ILE A 111 -2.46 -12.01 -27.18
CA ILE A 111 -2.03 -13.42 -27.11
C ILE A 111 -2.74 -14.13 -25.95
N VAL A 112 -2.83 -13.53 -24.77
CA VAL A 112 -3.54 -14.11 -23.61
C VAL A 112 -5.01 -14.34 -23.93
N THR A 113 -5.66 -13.36 -24.57
CA THR A 113 -7.06 -13.46 -24.98
C THR A 113 -7.24 -14.60 -25.98
N ALA A 114 -6.39 -14.67 -27.01
CA ALA A 114 -6.43 -15.75 -27.99
C ALA A 114 -6.17 -17.13 -27.36
N ALA A 115 -5.20 -17.25 -26.46
CA ALA A 115 -4.90 -18.51 -25.77
C ALA A 115 -6.08 -19.00 -24.92
N ARG A 116 -6.74 -18.09 -24.18
CA ARG A 116 -7.93 -18.41 -23.38
C ARG A 116 -9.12 -18.81 -24.24
N THR A 117 -9.37 -18.11 -25.34
CA THR A 117 -10.44 -18.47 -26.29
C THR A 117 -10.24 -19.86 -26.87
N ASN A 118 -9.00 -20.30 -27.03
CA ASN A 118 -8.65 -21.63 -27.54
C ASN A 118 -8.44 -22.69 -26.43
N GLY A 119 -8.75 -22.38 -25.16
CA GLY A 119 -8.66 -23.34 -24.05
C GLY A 119 -7.24 -23.70 -23.61
N VAL A 120 -6.23 -22.94 -24.01
CA VAL A 120 -4.83 -23.18 -23.61
C VAL A 120 -4.58 -22.67 -22.19
N SER A 121 -4.11 -23.57 -21.31
CA SER A 121 -3.77 -23.21 -19.93
C SER A 121 -2.44 -22.45 -19.88
N LEU A 122 -2.48 -21.21 -19.40
CA LEU A 122 -1.28 -20.41 -19.12
C LEU A 122 -0.77 -20.69 -17.69
N PRO A 123 0.54 -20.52 -17.42
CA PRO A 123 1.12 -20.73 -16.10
C PRO A 123 0.39 -19.92 -15.04
N LYS A 124 0.19 -20.53 -13.87
CA LYS A 124 -0.40 -19.85 -12.71
C LYS A 124 0.54 -18.71 -12.35
N ARG A 125 0.04 -17.47 -12.48
CA ARG A 125 0.80 -16.24 -12.20
C ARG A 125 1.50 -16.42 -10.87
N VAL A 126 2.83 -16.42 -10.87
CA VAL A 126 3.60 -16.45 -9.63
C VAL A 126 3.34 -15.10 -8.98
N SER A 127 2.46 -15.10 -7.98
CA SER A 127 2.24 -13.97 -7.11
C SER A 127 3.54 -13.72 -6.35
N THR A 128 4.41 -12.84 -6.84
CA THR A 128 5.13 -11.99 -5.89
C THR A 128 4.04 -11.16 -5.23
N SER A 129 3.78 -11.48 -3.97
CA SER A 129 2.79 -10.88 -3.09
C SER A 129 2.37 -9.48 -3.52
N GLU A 130 1.15 -9.36 -4.00
CA GLU A 130 0.25 -8.21 -3.85
C GLU A 130 -1.05 -8.52 -4.61
N THR A 131 -2.10 -8.59 -3.79
CA THR A 131 -3.53 -8.59 -4.03
C THR A 131 -4.06 -8.39 -5.46
N ASP A 132 -5.00 -9.28 -5.80
CA ASP A 132 -5.93 -9.18 -6.92
C ASP A 132 -6.64 -7.82 -6.92
N GLU A 133 -6.42 -7.03 -7.96
CA GLU A 133 -7.43 -6.13 -8.53
C GLU A 133 -7.31 -6.14 -10.06
N THR A 134 -8.27 -6.84 -10.67
CA THR A 134 -8.88 -6.57 -11.98
C THR A 134 -8.21 -5.45 -12.78
N LYS A 135 -7.49 -5.82 -13.84
CA LYS A 135 -6.79 -4.86 -14.72
C LYS A 135 -7.54 -4.67 -16.03
N THR A 136 -8.42 -3.68 -16.04
CA THR A 136 -8.44 -2.61 -17.06
C THR A 136 -7.02 -2.07 -17.27
N ASN A 137 -6.70 -1.62 -18.49
CA ASN A 137 -5.44 -0.92 -18.85
C ASN A 137 -4.88 -0.14 -17.66
N LYS A 138 -3.78 -0.61 -17.05
CA LYS A 138 -3.12 0.08 -15.94
C LYS A 138 -1.75 0.57 -16.43
N PRO A 139 -1.46 1.89 -16.38
CA PRO A 139 -0.15 2.45 -16.65
C PRO A 139 0.96 1.80 -15.78
N PRO A 140 2.26 1.94 -16.13
CA PRO A 140 3.37 1.37 -15.36
C PRO A 140 3.27 1.76 -13.88
N LYS A 141 3.65 0.87 -12.95
CA LYS A 141 3.42 1.05 -11.49
C LYS A 141 3.76 2.45 -10.96
N HIS A 142 4.77 3.15 -11.50
CA HIS A 142 5.11 4.51 -11.11
C HIS A 142 4.16 5.58 -11.67
N GLN A 143 3.75 5.50 -12.94
CA GLN A 143 2.69 6.34 -13.52
C GLN A 143 1.34 5.99 -12.91
N LEU A 144 1.05 4.72 -12.64
CA LEU A 144 -0.16 4.34 -11.91
C LEU A 144 -0.15 4.90 -10.48
N VAL A 145 0.98 4.83 -9.76
CA VAL A 145 1.10 5.47 -8.45
C VAL A 145 0.99 6.99 -8.59
N ALA A 146 1.58 7.62 -9.59
CA ALA A 146 1.49 9.06 -9.82
C ALA A 146 0.07 9.51 -10.21
N GLU A 147 -0.55 8.88 -11.20
CA GLU A 147 -1.93 9.12 -11.63
C GLU A 147 -2.93 8.82 -10.50
N ARG A 148 -2.77 7.71 -9.78
CA ARG A 148 -3.60 7.44 -8.59
C ARG A 148 -3.33 8.43 -7.47
N THR A 149 -2.08 8.89 -7.29
CA THR A 149 -1.75 9.94 -6.32
C THR A 149 -2.43 11.25 -6.71
N ASP A 150 -2.43 11.61 -7.98
CA ASP A 150 -3.10 12.80 -8.51
C ASP A 150 -4.62 12.69 -8.38
N GLU A 151 -5.22 11.57 -8.75
CA GLU A 151 -6.66 11.31 -8.56
C GLU A 151 -7.06 11.37 -7.08
N VAL A 152 -6.31 10.68 -6.21
CA VAL A 152 -6.53 10.70 -4.76
C VAL A 152 -6.36 12.11 -4.23
N TRP A 153 -5.34 12.84 -4.68
CA TRP A 153 -5.10 14.22 -4.28
C TRP A 153 -6.23 15.14 -4.76
N GLN A 154 -6.73 15.03 -6.00
CA GLN A 154 -7.85 15.86 -6.45
C GLN A 154 -9.11 15.65 -5.59
N GLN A 155 -9.36 14.41 -5.15
CA GLN A 155 -10.49 14.12 -4.25
C GLN A 155 -10.23 14.57 -2.81
N ALA A 156 -9.00 14.39 -2.33
CA ALA A 156 -8.60 14.74 -0.96
C ALA A 156 -8.39 16.25 -0.76
N LYS A 157 -7.98 16.96 -1.82
CA LYS A 157 -7.55 18.35 -1.79
C LYS A 157 -8.55 19.28 -1.12
N PRO A 158 -9.86 19.28 -1.44
CA PRO A 158 -10.82 20.15 -0.74
C PRO A 158 -10.80 19.95 0.78
N PHE A 159 -10.70 18.70 1.24
CA PHE A 159 -10.66 18.38 2.67
C PHE A 159 -9.35 18.84 3.31
N VAL A 160 -8.23 18.57 2.64
CA VAL A 160 -6.90 18.93 3.16
C VAL A 160 -6.74 20.45 3.19
N THR A 161 -7.17 21.17 2.15
CA THR A 161 -7.03 22.63 2.09
C THR A 161 -7.89 23.37 3.11
N ASP A 162 -9.02 22.79 3.50
CA ASP A 162 -9.92 23.40 4.49
C ASP A 162 -9.48 23.09 5.93
N ALA A 163 -8.85 21.93 6.16
CA ALA A 163 -8.50 21.47 7.49
C ALA A 163 -7.04 21.73 7.89
N PHE A 164 -6.10 21.77 6.93
CA PHE A 164 -4.67 21.89 7.22
C PHE A 164 -4.12 23.29 6.98
N ALA A 165 -3.41 23.82 7.98
CA ALA A 165 -2.80 25.15 7.93
C ALA A 165 -1.39 25.16 8.53
N LEU A 166 -0.49 25.99 7.98
CA LEU A 166 0.86 26.16 8.51
C LEU A 166 0.96 27.36 9.43
N LYS A 167 1.79 27.26 10.48
CA LYS A 167 2.16 28.38 11.36
C LYS A 167 3.23 29.27 10.69
N ARG A 168 2.82 30.00 9.65
CA ARG A 168 3.68 30.85 8.82
C ARG A 168 3.24 32.31 8.78
N GLY A 169 4.19 33.22 8.57
CA GLY A 169 3.92 34.64 8.39
C GLY A 169 3.31 34.97 7.04
N SER A 170 2.85 36.22 6.86
CA SER A 170 2.20 36.70 5.65
C SER A 170 3.14 36.87 4.44
N ASN A 171 4.46 36.85 4.66
CA ASN A 171 5.49 37.02 3.63
C ASN A 171 5.81 35.74 2.84
N TRP A 172 4.83 34.87 2.66
CA TRP A 172 5.04 33.59 2.00
C TRP A 172 5.16 33.74 0.49
N GLN A 173 6.08 32.97 -0.11
CA GLN A 173 6.29 32.93 -1.57
C GLN A 173 5.77 31.64 -2.21
N ILE A 174 5.45 30.65 -1.38
CA ILE A 174 4.93 29.35 -1.80
C ILE A 174 3.54 29.22 -1.21
N HIS A 175 2.56 28.89 -2.03
CA HIS A 175 1.19 28.71 -1.57
C HIS A 175 1.09 27.50 -0.63
N GLU A 176 0.25 27.58 0.41
CA GLU A 176 0.09 26.51 1.41
C GLU A 176 -0.33 25.17 0.79
N ASN A 177 -1.27 25.21 -0.16
CA ASN A 177 -1.67 24.04 -0.92
C ASN A 177 -0.50 23.33 -1.62
N ALA A 178 0.53 24.06 -2.08
CA ALA A 178 1.71 23.42 -2.67
C ALA A 178 2.50 22.60 -1.64
N PHE A 179 2.53 23.08 -0.40
CA PHE A 179 3.15 22.37 0.70
C PHE A 179 2.40 21.09 1.05
N TRP A 180 1.07 21.17 1.20
CA TRP A 180 0.26 20.01 1.57
C TRP A 180 0.15 18.98 0.45
N GLU A 181 0.14 19.42 -0.81
CA GLU A 181 0.24 18.56 -1.98
C GLU A 181 1.55 17.79 -1.99
N GLN A 182 2.68 18.48 -1.81
CA GLN A 182 3.98 17.82 -1.67
C GLN A 182 4.01 16.86 -0.47
N HIS A 183 3.42 17.26 0.66
CA HIS A 183 3.39 16.42 1.87
C HIS A 183 2.60 15.13 1.65
N ALA A 184 1.41 15.22 1.06
CA ALA A 184 0.57 14.06 0.71
C ALA A 184 1.28 13.17 -0.31
N TYR A 185 1.87 13.76 -1.35
CA TYR A 185 2.64 13.05 -2.37
C TYR A 185 3.78 12.22 -1.77
N MET A 186 4.54 12.80 -0.83
CA MET A 186 5.61 12.07 -0.13
C MET A 186 5.05 10.97 0.79
N GLY A 187 3.92 11.20 1.44
CA GLY A 187 3.31 10.23 2.36
C GLY A 187 2.73 8.98 1.68
N MET A 188 2.45 9.03 0.38
CA MET A 188 1.86 7.92 -0.37
C MET A 188 2.89 6.92 -0.94
N ARG A 189 4.19 7.11 -0.66
CA ARG A 189 5.27 6.35 -1.29
C ARG A 189 6.30 5.88 -0.25
N GLU A 190 6.68 4.60 -0.33
CA GLU A 190 7.50 3.91 0.68
C GLU A 190 8.92 4.49 0.85
N ASP A 191 9.47 5.18 -0.17
CA ASP A 191 10.85 5.70 -0.18
C ASP A 191 10.94 7.23 -0.32
N MET A 192 9.92 7.98 0.14
CA MET A 192 9.92 9.43 0.05
C MET A 192 10.13 10.13 1.38
N TYR A 193 11.37 10.57 1.59
CA TYR A 193 11.78 11.30 2.77
C TYR A 193 11.71 12.81 2.54
N ALA A 194 11.46 13.60 3.58
CA ALA A 194 11.36 15.05 3.47
C ALA A 194 12.57 15.73 2.78
N ARG A 195 13.77 15.11 2.82
CA ARG A 195 14.99 15.62 2.16
C ARG A 195 15.06 15.35 0.66
N SER A 196 14.61 14.19 0.19
CA SER A 196 14.73 13.74 -1.21
C SER A 196 13.40 13.83 -1.98
N GLY A 197 12.27 13.64 -1.29
CA GLY A 197 10.92 13.68 -1.83
C GLY A 197 10.56 14.94 -2.64
N PRO A 198 11.01 16.16 -2.26
CA PRO A 198 10.75 17.36 -3.08
C PRO A 198 11.32 17.27 -4.50
N ALA A 199 12.46 16.61 -4.70
CA ALA A 199 13.06 16.44 -6.02
C ALA A 199 12.18 15.55 -6.91
N SER A 200 11.64 14.47 -6.37
CA SER A 200 10.69 13.62 -7.09
C SER A 200 9.37 14.34 -7.36
N PHE A 201 8.84 15.06 -6.35
CA PHE A 201 7.62 15.85 -6.52
C PHE A 201 7.75 16.91 -7.62
N SER A 202 8.94 17.50 -7.78
CA SER A 202 9.21 18.48 -8.83
C SER A 202 9.06 17.94 -10.26
N LEU A 203 9.19 16.62 -10.44
CA LEU A 203 9.02 15.95 -11.74
C LEU A 203 7.54 15.71 -12.07
N ASP A 204 6.70 15.57 -11.05
CA ASP A 204 5.29 15.19 -11.20
C ASP A 204 4.33 16.38 -11.05
N THR A 205 4.80 17.54 -10.60
CA THR A 205 3.96 18.73 -10.37
C THR A 205 4.12 19.79 -11.46
N THR A 206 3.04 20.52 -11.74
CA THR A 206 3.06 21.71 -12.64
C THR A 206 3.43 23.00 -11.91
N ARG A 207 3.68 22.96 -10.60
CA ARG A 207 4.00 24.15 -9.81
C ARG A 207 5.43 24.64 -10.06
N GLU A 208 5.56 25.93 -10.34
CA GLU A 208 6.86 26.59 -10.53
C GLU A 208 7.70 26.66 -9.23
N ARG A 209 7.04 26.73 -8.06
CA ARG A 209 7.69 26.83 -6.75
C ARG A 209 7.13 25.81 -5.76
N ILE A 210 8.02 25.02 -5.19
CA ILE A 210 7.70 24.00 -4.17
C ILE A 210 8.64 24.11 -2.97
N PRO A 211 8.22 23.71 -1.76
CA PRO A 211 9.09 23.75 -0.59
C PRO A 211 10.30 22.82 -0.73
N THR A 212 11.50 23.35 -0.47
CA THR A 212 12.69 22.50 -0.30
C THR A 212 12.55 21.59 0.91
N GLY A 213 13.33 20.52 0.98
CA GLY A 213 13.26 19.59 2.11
C GLY A 213 13.61 20.20 3.47
N SER A 214 14.50 21.20 3.49
CA SER A 214 14.80 21.97 4.70
C SER A 214 13.61 22.82 5.13
N THR A 215 12.99 23.54 4.19
CA THR A 215 11.80 24.36 4.45
C THR A 215 10.62 23.49 4.90
N HIS A 216 10.43 22.33 4.25
CA HIS A 216 9.37 21.38 4.59
C HIS A 216 9.47 20.95 6.05
N ARG A 217 10.64 20.42 6.46
CA ARG A 217 10.88 20.00 7.86
C ARG A 217 10.74 21.15 8.85
N TYR A 218 11.22 22.33 8.51
CA TYR A 218 11.10 23.51 9.37
C TYR A 218 9.63 23.89 9.64
N GLN A 219 8.76 23.85 8.62
CA GLN A 219 7.34 24.17 8.83
C GLN A 219 6.59 23.06 9.55
N ILE A 220 6.86 21.77 9.24
CA ILE A 220 6.29 20.65 9.99
C ILE A 220 6.68 20.73 11.46
N GLY A 221 7.95 21.04 11.77
CA GLY A 221 8.45 21.13 13.14
C GLY A 221 7.84 22.24 14.00
N LYS A 222 7.06 23.16 13.42
CA LYS A 222 6.30 24.17 14.18
C LYS A 222 4.94 23.66 14.66
N LEU A 223 4.47 22.57 14.10
CA LEU A 223 3.17 21.99 14.43
C LEU A 223 3.36 21.03 15.60
N SER A 224 2.58 21.24 16.65
CA SER A 224 2.51 20.29 17.75
C SER A 224 1.72 19.05 17.33
N VAL A 225 1.88 17.95 18.08
CA VAL A 225 1.05 16.75 17.95
C VAL A 225 -0.44 17.10 18.04
N ALA A 226 -0.81 18.02 18.94
CA ALA A 226 -2.20 18.47 19.10
C ALA A 226 -2.71 19.21 17.84
N ASP A 227 -1.88 20.07 17.23
CA ASP A 227 -2.24 20.75 15.98
C ASP A 227 -2.50 19.73 14.86
N ILE A 228 -1.56 18.80 14.66
CA ILE A 228 -1.64 17.77 13.60
C ILE A 228 -2.89 16.90 13.78
N ARG A 229 -3.12 16.40 15.01
CA ARG A 229 -4.32 15.60 15.33
C ARG A 229 -5.60 16.40 15.14
N SER A 230 -5.60 17.70 15.43
CA SER A 230 -6.76 18.56 15.16
C SER A 230 -7.07 18.63 13.66
N MET A 231 -6.07 18.89 12.82
CA MET A 231 -6.22 18.96 11.37
C MET A 231 -6.68 17.61 10.78
N LEU A 232 -6.10 16.50 11.26
CA LEU A 232 -6.53 15.14 10.87
C LEU A 232 -8.00 14.89 11.22
N ARG A 233 -8.42 15.15 12.46
CA ARG A 233 -9.80 14.94 12.88
C ARG A 233 -10.79 15.81 12.13
N ASN A 234 -10.44 17.07 11.83
CA ASN A 234 -11.28 17.95 11.01
C ASN A 234 -11.48 17.36 9.61
N THR A 235 -10.40 16.87 8.99
CA THR A 235 -10.46 16.17 7.69
C THR A 235 -11.35 14.94 7.77
N THR A 236 -11.16 14.11 8.80
CA THR A 236 -11.98 12.89 9.02
C THR A 236 -13.46 13.22 9.19
N ARG A 237 -13.82 14.29 9.94
CA ARG A 237 -15.21 14.73 10.09
C ARG A 237 -15.84 15.08 8.75
N MET A 238 -15.11 15.78 7.87
CA MET A 238 -15.61 16.13 6.54
C MET A 238 -15.77 14.89 5.66
N LEU A 239 -14.84 13.92 5.73
CA LEU A 239 -14.94 12.64 5.03
C LEU A 239 -16.16 11.85 5.49
N ILE A 240 -16.39 11.77 6.80
CA ILE A 240 -17.58 11.11 7.38
C ILE A 240 -18.86 11.82 6.91
N ALA A 241 -18.89 13.15 6.94
CA ALA A 241 -20.04 13.92 6.48
C ALA A 241 -20.37 13.63 5.00
N ARG A 242 -19.36 13.57 4.13
CA ARG A 242 -19.54 13.20 2.71
C ARG A 242 -20.00 11.76 2.55
N ALA A 243 -19.40 10.82 3.28
CA ALA A 243 -19.83 9.41 3.23
C ALA A 243 -21.30 9.25 3.64
N ARG A 244 -21.73 9.96 4.69
CA ARG A 244 -23.14 9.97 5.15
C ARG A 244 -24.10 10.53 4.13
N GLN A 245 -23.71 11.53 3.33
CA GLN A 245 -24.52 12.02 2.21
C GLN A 245 -24.81 10.94 1.16
N HIS A 246 -23.94 9.92 1.07
CA HIS A 246 -24.10 8.77 0.18
C HIS A 246 -24.68 7.53 0.88
N GLY A 247 -25.18 7.66 2.12
CA GLY A 247 -25.72 6.53 2.88
C GLY A 247 -24.66 5.60 3.47
N GLU A 248 -23.40 6.02 3.50
CA GLU A 248 -22.30 5.30 4.12
C GLU A 248 -21.98 5.82 5.53
N LEU A 249 -21.27 5.01 6.35
CA LEU A 249 -20.89 5.36 7.73
C LEU A 249 -22.08 5.83 8.60
N THR A 250 -23.24 5.20 8.37
CA THR A 250 -24.48 5.42 9.12
C THR A 250 -24.70 4.30 10.14
N GLY A 251 -25.34 4.64 11.26
CA GLY A 251 -25.64 3.69 12.33
C GLY A 251 -24.39 3.27 13.11
N LYS A 252 -24.54 2.15 13.81
CA LYS A 252 -23.53 1.53 14.66
C LYS A 252 -22.39 0.92 13.84
N LEU A 253 -21.15 1.32 14.15
CA LEU A 253 -19.94 0.90 13.44
C LEU A 253 -19.01 0.08 14.34
N TRP A 254 -18.18 -0.73 13.72
CA TRP A 254 -17.09 -1.41 14.41
C TRP A 254 -15.78 -0.69 14.17
N ALA A 255 -14.95 -0.62 15.21
CA ALA A 255 -13.63 -0.02 15.17
C ALA A 255 -12.57 -1.00 15.65
N ALA A 256 -11.31 -0.70 15.34
CA ALA A 256 -10.16 -1.39 15.88
C ALA A 256 -9.14 -0.39 16.42
N ILE A 257 -8.54 -0.72 17.57
CA ILE A 257 -7.38 -0.03 18.13
C ILE A 257 -6.16 -0.95 18.01
N ASP A 258 -5.08 -0.40 17.46
CA ASP A 258 -3.81 -1.11 17.29
C ASP A 258 -2.64 -0.15 17.49
N VAL A 259 -1.50 -0.68 17.97
CA VAL A 259 -0.25 0.06 18.09
C VAL A 259 0.65 -0.26 16.92
N THR A 260 1.04 0.78 16.19
CA THR A 260 1.98 0.67 15.08
C THR A 260 3.22 1.51 15.30
N LYS A 261 4.24 1.28 14.47
CA LYS A 261 5.55 1.92 14.55
C LYS A 261 6.02 2.41 13.19
N GLY A 262 6.87 3.43 13.20
CA GLY A 262 7.52 3.94 11.99
C GLY A 262 8.77 3.15 11.61
N PHE A 263 9.64 3.81 10.84
CA PHE A 263 10.99 3.32 10.56
C PHE A 263 11.86 3.32 11.84
N PRO A 264 12.90 2.46 11.90
CA PRO A 264 13.86 2.49 12.99
C PRO A 264 14.43 3.90 13.16
N PHE A 265 14.46 4.39 14.39
CA PHE A 265 15.05 5.67 14.72
C PHE A 265 16.58 5.59 14.55
N THR A 266 17.14 6.54 13.81
CA THR A 266 18.59 6.60 13.50
C THR A 266 19.25 7.87 14.03
N GLY A 267 18.53 8.66 14.83
CA GLY A 267 19.04 9.89 15.43
C GLY A 267 19.65 9.66 16.80
N ASP A 268 19.91 10.75 17.51
CA ASP A 268 20.29 10.73 18.91
C ASP A 268 19.01 10.75 19.79
N PRO A 269 18.79 9.74 20.66
CA PRO A 269 17.61 9.69 21.51
C PRO A 269 17.70 10.58 22.76
N GLU A 270 18.84 11.22 23.02
CA GLU A 270 19.03 12.09 24.19
C GLU A 270 17.94 13.18 24.27
N GLY A 271 17.21 13.22 25.38
CA GLY A 271 16.09 14.13 25.63
C GLY A 271 14.76 13.71 25.00
N HIS A 272 14.69 12.53 24.37
CA HIS A 272 13.50 11.95 23.75
C HIS A 272 13.25 10.49 24.18
N GLU A 273 13.80 10.08 25.32
CA GLU A 273 13.78 8.69 25.82
C GLU A 273 12.35 8.19 26.13
N ASP A 274 11.44 9.13 26.38
CA ASP A 274 10.02 8.85 26.63
C ASP A 274 9.21 8.69 25.34
N ASP A 275 9.61 9.32 24.24
CA ASP A 275 8.91 9.28 22.94
C ASP A 275 9.46 8.18 22.02
N ILE A 276 10.72 7.81 22.22
CA ILE A 276 11.46 6.82 21.44
C ILE A 276 11.50 5.51 22.22
N LEU A 277 10.76 4.53 21.71
CA LEU A 277 10.46 3.30 22.43
C LEU A 277 11.14 2.09 21.78
N GLY A 278 11.78 1.27 22.61
CA GLY A 278 12.37 0.00 22.18
C GLY A 278 11.34 -1.01 21.69
N TYR A 279 11.75 -1.86 20.74
CA TYR A 279 10.91 -2.93 20.17
C TYR A 279 11.63 -4.29 20.19
N ARG A 280 10.90 -5.36 19.82
CA ARG A 280 11.39 -6.76 19.91
C ARG A 280 12.64 -7.04 19.09
N ASP A 281 12.90 -6.25 18.07
CA ASP A 281 14.07 -6.34 17.18
C ASP A 281 15.29 -5.57 17.71
N LYS A 282 15.24 -5.08 18.96
CA LYS A 282 16.29 -4.30 19.64
C LYS A 282 16.58 -2.94 19.02
N ASN A 283 15.75 -2.48 18.08
CA ASN A 283 15.78 -1.12 17.59
C ASN A 283 14.77 -0.24 18.34
N GLU A 284 14.92 1.07 18.18
CA GLU A 284 14.08 2.08 18.79
C GLU A 284 13.18 2.74 17.74
N TYR A 285 11.97 3.13 18.13
CA TYR A 285 10.95 3.61 17.22
C TYR A 285 10.05 4.67 17.86
N TYR A 286 9.59 5.61 17.05
CA TYR A 286 8.32 6.26 17.35
C TYR A 286 7.17 5.27 17.16
N GLN A 287 6.26 5.23 18.13
CA GLN A 287 5.08 4.37 18.11
C GLN A 287 3.82 5.20 18.30
N TRP A 288 2.70 4.75 17.77
CA TRP A 288 1.41 5.40 17.96
C TRP A 288 0.27 4.39 17.95
N ALA A 289 -0.75 4.66 18.76
CA ALA A 289 -2.00 3.92 18.77
C ALA A 289 -2.97 4.55 17.76
N VAL A 290 -3.60 3.73 16.93
CA VAL A 290 -4.54 4.17 15.89
C VAL A 290 -5.90 3.59 16.18
N LEU A 291 -6.95 4.44 16.16
CA LEU A 291 -8.33 3.98 16.11
C LEU A 291 -8.85 4.13 14.69
N LYS A 292 -9.33 3.03 14.08
CA LYS A 292 -9.85 2.99 12.71
C LYS A 292 -11.17 2.22 12.63
N ILE A 293 -12.05 2.61 11.71
CA ILE A 293 -13.26 1.86 11.39
C ILE A 293 -12.87 0.59 10.62
N VAL A 294 -13.52 -0.53 10.96
CA VAL A 294 -13.32 -1.85 10.33
C VAL A 294 -14.64 -2.41 9.78
N GLY A 295 -14.57 -3.49 8.99
CA GLY A 295 -15.75 -4.10 8.36
C GLY A 295 -16.16 -3.45 7.03
N ARG A 296 -15.26 -2.68 6.40
CA ARG A 296 -15.42 -2.09 5.07
C ARG A 296 -14.15 -2.34 4.23
N ASP A 297 -14.27 -2.18 2.91
CA ASP A 297 -13.16 -2.41 1.95
C ASP A 297 -11.94 -1.52 2.21
N VAL A 298 -12.14 -0.33 2.79
CA VAL A 298 -11.07 0.62 3.12
C VAL A 298 -11.18 1.06 4.58
N PRO A 299 -10.12 0.90 5.41
CA PRO A 299 -10.12 1.36 6.79
C PRO A 299 -10.05 2.89 6.86
N LEU A 300 -10.99 3.51 7.58
CA LEU A 300 -10.98 4.95 7.86
C LEU A 300 -10.36 5.21 9.24
N VAL A 301 -9.25 5.94 9.30
CA VAL A 301 -8.62 6.35 10.55
C VAL A 301 -9.40 7.48 11.20
N LEU A 302 -9.81 7.28 12.46
CA LEU A 302 -10.54 8.28 13.25
C LEU A 302 -9.60 9.16 14.07
N ASP A 303 -8.58 8.58 14.68
CA ASP A 303 -7.54 9.31 15.40
C ASP A 303 -6.27 8.46 15.55
N ALA A 304 -5.15 9.13 15.84
CA ALA A 304 -3.86 8.51 16.11
C ALA A 304 -3.13 9.25 17.24
N ILE A 305 -2.68 8.51 18.25
CA ILE A 305 -2.03 9.04 19.45
C ILE A 305 -0.59 8.52 19.53
N PRO A 306 0.43 9.40 19.46
CA PRO A 306 1.80 9.02 19.78
C PRO A 306 1.89 8.42 21.18
N ARG A 307 2.57 7.29 21.30
CA ARG A 307 2.78 6.64 22.58
C ARG A 307 3.96 7.26 23.30
N VAL A 308 3.81 7.42 24.60
CA VAL A 308 4.86 7.90 25.49
C VAL A 308 5.13 6.82 26.55
N ARG A 309 6.39 6.71 26.98
CA ARG A 309 6.81 5.78 28.05
C ARG A 309 6.01 6.05 29.32
N GLY A 310 5.57 4.99 29.97
CA GLY A 310 4.78 5.08 31.21
C GLY A 310 3.30 5.40 31.01
N GLN A 311 2.85 5.73 29.79
CA GLN A 311 1.44 5.95 29.50
C GLN A 311 0.62 4.66 29.65
N SER A 312 -0.50 4.72 30.40
CA SER A 312 -1.40 3.58 30.55
C SER A 312 -2.20 3.33 29.27
N LYS A 313 -2.68 2.09 29.10
CA LYS A 313 -3.44 1.70 27.90
C LYS A 313 -4.87 2.21 27.94
N ASP A 314 -5.48 2.21 29.12
CA ASP A 314 -6.78 2.84 29.39
C ASP A 314 -6.76 4.33 29.03
N GLU A 315 -5.73 5.09 29.41
CA GLU A 315 -5.61 6.51 29.04
C GLU A 315 -5.53 6.70 27.50
N ILE A 316 -4.82 5.80 26.79
CA ILE A 316 -4.76 5.82 25.33
C ILE A 316 -6.14 5.53 24.73
N VAL A 317 -6.82 4.49 25.22
CA VAL A 317 -8.15 4.09 24.75
C VAL A 317 -9.16 5.19 25.01
N GLU A 318 -9.19 5.75 26.22
CA GLU A 318 -10.06 6.87 26.60
C GLU A 318 -9.87 8.03 25.61
N LYS A 319 -8.63 8.49 25.41
CA LYS A 319 -8.34 9.62 24.51
C LYS A 319 -8.76 9.34 23.05
N LEU A 320 -8.68 8.10 22.59
CA LEU A 320 -9.13 7.70 21.26
C LEU A 320 -10.67 7.69 21.20
N LEU A 321 -11.34 7.08 22.17
CA LEU A 321 -12.79 6.96 22.23
C LEU A 321 -13.46 8.32 22.40
N THR A 322 -12.98 9.20 23.29
CA THR A 322 -13.52 10.56 23.48
C THR A 322 -13.73 11.29 22.16
N ARG A 323 -12.79 11.13 21.22
CA ARG A 323 -12.82 11.86 19.94
C ARG A 323 -13.55 11.08 18.86
N ALA A 324 -13.46 9.76 18.88
CA ALA A 324 -14.10 8.91 17.90
C ALA A 324 -15.63 8.91 18.06
N THR A 325 -16.14 8.88 19.30
CA THR A 325 -17.58 8.91 19.58
C THR A 325 -18.23 10.25 19.25
N ASP A 326 -17.48 11.36 19.28
CA ASP A 326 -17.93 12.66 18.75
C ASP A 326 -18.14 12.63 17.22
N MET A 327 -17.60 11.64 16.51
CA MET A 327 -17.59 11.57 15.04
C MET A 327 -18.57 10.51 14.52
N VAL A 328 -18.59 9.34 15.14
CA VAL A 328 -19.38 8.17 14.74
C VAL A 328 -19.93 7.42 15.95
N ASP A 329 -21.00 6.67 15.73
CA ASP A 329 -21.55 5.74 16.72
C ASP A 329 -20.78 4.41 16.63
N ILE A 330 -20.04 4.07 17.69
CA ILE A 330 -19.18 2.88 17.75
C ILE A 330 -19.86 1.87 18.65
N ASP A 331 -20.15 0.69 18.12
CA ASP A 331 -20.81 -0.39 18.85
C ASP A 331 -19.82 -1.40 19.41
N LEU A 332 -18.73 -1.64 18.69
CA LEU A 332 -17.70 -2.62 19.06
C LEU A 332 -16.31 -2.08 18.74
N VAL A 333 -15.39 -2.21 19.70
CA VAL A 333 -13.97 -1.96 19.51
C VAL A 333 -13.17 -3.25 19.65
N MET A 334 -12.51 -3.62 18.56
CA MET A 334 -11.57 -4.74 18.53
C MET A 334 -10.18 -4.25 18.89
N MET A 335 -9.53 -4.95 19.79
CA MET A 335 -8.22 -4.59 20.28
C MET A 335 -7.34 -5.83 20.32
N ASP A 336 -6.04 -5.65 20.15
CA ASP A 336 -5.13 -6.77 20.29
C ASP A 336 -5.03 -7.23 21.77
N ARG A 337 -4.26 -8.30 21.98
CA ARG A 337 -4.04 -8.88 23.31
C ARG A 337 -3.29 -7.96 24.26
N GLU A 338 -2.56 -6.97 23.76
CA GLU A 338 -1.82 -6.09 24.65
C GLU A 338 -2.75 -5.14 25.42
N PHE A 339 -3.95 -4.86 24.90
CA PHE A 339 -4.98 -4.06 25.58
C PHE A 339 -5.91 -4.88 26.50
N ASP A 340 -5.71 -6.20 26.64
CA ASP A 340 -6.51 -7.06 27.52
C ASP A 340 -6.20 -6.77 29.00
N SER A 341 -6.91 -5.80 29.58
CA SER A 341 -6.80 -5.38 30.98
C SER A 341 -8.13 -4.84 31.50
N GLU A 342 -8.41 -5.02 32.79
CA GLU A 342 -9.67 -4.56 33.41
C GLU A 342 -9.86 -3.04 33.32
N SER A 343 -8.78 -2.24 33.40
CA SER A 343 -8.89 -0.78 33.24
C SER A 343 -9.38 -0.39 31.83
N VAL A 344 -8.84 -1.04 30.79
CA VAL A 344 -9.27 -0.79 29.39
C VAL A 344 -10.72 -1.22 29.17
N LYS A 345 -11.13 -2.36 29.75
CA LYS A 345 -12.53 -2.83 29.67
C LYS A 345 -13.48 -1.83 30.35
N GLY A 346 -13.13 -1.38 31.55
CA GLY A 346 -13.88 -0.34 32.26
C GLY A 346 -13.99 0.94 31.46
N THR A 347 -12.91 1.39 30.80
CA THR A 347 -12.98 2.54 29.88
C THR A 347 -13.92 2.30 28.70
N CYS A 348 -14.03 1.09 28.15
CA CYS A 348 -14.99 0.83 27.08
C CYS A 348 -16.44 0.86 27.61
N GLU A 349 -16.68 0.30 28.79
CA GLU A 349 -17.98 0.29 29.46
C GLU A 349 -18.47 1.71 29.82
N GLU A 350 -17.57 2.59 30.28
CA GLU A 350 -17.87 4.00 30.55
C GLU A 350 -18.40 4.75 29.32
N TYR A 351 -18.02 4.31 28.12
CA TYR A 351 -18.47 4.87 26.85
C TYR A 351 -19.65 4.11 26.22
N ASP A 352 -20.20 3.09 26.91
CA ASP A 352 -21.25 2.19 26.40
C ASP A 352 -20.85 1.46 25.10
N ILE A 353 -19.59 1.03 25.02
CA ILE A 353 -18.99 0.39 23.84
C ILE A 353 -18.61 -1.06 24.16
N HIS A 354 -19.06 -2.00 23.33
CA HIS A 354 -18.62 -3.39 23.44
C HIS A 354 -17.14 -3.49 23.05
N TYR A 355 -16.42 -4.43 23.66
CA TYR A 355 -15.01 -4.67 23.37
C TYR A 355 -14.75 -6.14 23.04
N LEU A 356 -13.73 -6.37 22.20
CA LEU A 356 -13.25 -7.70 21.86
C LEU A 356 -11.72 -7.73 21.87
N ASN A 357 -11.15 -8.49 22.80
CA ASN A 357 -9.72 -8.73 22.93
C ASN A 357 -9.41 -10.23 22.83
N PRO A 358 -8.33 -10.64 22.16
CA PRO A 358 -7.81 -11.99 22.29
C PRO A 358 -7.31 -12.25 23.72
N THR A 359 -7.86 -13.26 24.38
CA THR A 359 -7.45 -13.66 25.75
C THR A 359 -6.11 -14.40 25.77
N ARG A 360 -5.34 -14.23 26.86
CA ARG A 360 -4.15 -15.05 27.14
C ARG A 360 -4.57 -16.45 27.57
N ILE A 361 -4.24 -17.46 26.77
CA ILE A 361 -4.46 -18.86 27.14
C ILE A 361 -3.31 -19.30 28.05
N TYR A 362 -3.61 -19.57 29.31
CA TYR A 362 -2.67 -20.16 30.27
C TYR A 362 -2.83 -21.68 30.31
N THR A 363 -1.73 -22.40 30.56
CA THR A 363 -1.77 -23.85 30.78
C THR A 363 -2.64 -24.12 32.01
N ASN A 364 -3.72 -24.92 31.84
CA ASN A 364 -4.74 -25.23 32.86
C ASN A 364 -5.76 -24.12 33.16
N SER A 365 -6.11 -23.30 32.16
CA SER A 365 -7.23 -22.35 32.21
C SER A 365 -8.53 -22.96 31.66
N ASP A 366 -9.67 -22.42 32.07
CA ASP A 366 -10.99 -22.81 31.54
C ASP A 366 -11.07 -22.56 30.01
N GLU A 367 -10.38 -21.52 29.52
CA GLU A 367 -10.24 -21.23 28.10
C GLU A 367 -9.43 -22.33 27.38
N ALA A 368 -8.36 -22.83 27.99
CA ALA A 368 -7.57 -23.94 27.42
C ALA A 368 -8.39 -25.23 27.32
N ASP A 369 -9.23 -25.51 28.32
CA ASP A 369 -10.10 -26.69 28.32
C ASP A 369 -11.28 -26.54 27.37
N THR A 370 -11.85 -25.33 27.27
CA THR A 370 -12.86 -24.98 26.26
C THR A 370 -12.30 -25.16 24.85
N ILE A 371 -11.09 -24.68 24.56
CA ILE A 371 -10.42 -24.85 23.26
C ILE A 371 -10.19 -26.34 22.97
N LYS A 372 -9.72 -27.13 23.95
CA LYS A 372 -9.57 -28.60 23.77
C LYS A 372 -10.90 -29.27 23.49
N TRP A 373 -11.97 -28.88 24.19
CA TRP A 373 -13.32 -29.38 23.94
C TRP A 373 -13.78 -29.02 22.53
N MET A 374 -13.57 -27.78 22.08
CA MET A 374 -13.94 -27.31 20.74
C MET A 374 -13.26 -28.16 19.66
N TYR A 375 -11.94 -28.39 19.76
CA TYR A 375 -11.21 -29.26 18.84
C TYR A 375 -11.73 -30.70 18.82
N ARG A 376 -12.11 -31.25 19.97
CA ARG A 376 -12.66 -32.61 20.07
C ARG A 376 -14.05 -32.74 19.45
N ASN A 377 -14.85 -31.68 19.49
CA ASN A 377 -16.24 -31.69 19.01
C ASN A 377 -16.41 -31.08 17.61
N GLY A 378 -15.31 -30.66 16.96
CA GLY A 378 -15.36 -29.99 15.65
C GLY A 378 -15.96 -28.59 15.70
N GLU A 379 -16.12 -28.02 16.89
CA GLU A 379 -16.65 -26.68 17.10
C GLU A 379 -15.58 -25.63 16.82
N ARG A 380 -15.98 -24.53 16.17
CA ARG A 380 -15.06 -23.44 15.77
C ARG A 380 -15.32 -22.12 16.48
N LEU A 381 -16.49 -21.96 17.11
CA LEU A 381 -16.88 -20.77 17.84
C LEU A 381 -17.68 -21.19 19.08
N VAL A 382 -17.31 -20.65 20.24
CA VAL A 382 -18.13 -20.71 21.46
C VAL A 382 -18.28 -19.28 21.95
N VAL A 383 -19.53 -18.85 22.18
CA VAL A 383 -19.85 -17.54 22.74
C VAL A 383 -20.34 -17.77 24.16
N SER A 384 -19.54 -17.37 25.15
CA SER A 384 -19.98 -17.30 26.54
C SER A 384 -20.29 -15.84 26.89
N GLN A 385 -21.51 -15.59 27.33
CA GLN A 385 -21.90 -14.27 27.82
C GLN A 385 -21.43 -14.15 29.28
N SER A 386 -20.38 -13.36 29.49
CA SER A 386 -19.93 -12.98 30.83
C SER A 386 -20.74 -11.76 31.26
N GLY A 387 -21.87 -11.97 31.93
CA GLY A 387 -22.56 -10.89 32.63
C GLY A 387 -21.80 -10.56 33.92
N LEU A 388 -21.43 -9.30 34.14
CA LEU A 388 -21.23 -8.83 35.49
C LEU A 388 -22.59 -8.94 36.18
N ASP A 389 -22.67 -9.76 37.23
CA ASP A 389 -23.77 -9.72 38.18
C ASP A 389 -23.92 -8.26 38.62
N PHE A 390 -24.96 -7.58 38.14
CA PHE A 390 -25.48 -6.41 38.81
C PHE A 390 -25.94 -6.91 40.16
N GLY A 391 -25.09 -6.72 41.17
CA GLY A 391 -25.41 -7.00 42.55
C GLY A 391 -26.76 -6.40 42.86
N SER A 392 -27.73 -7.26 43.12
CA SER A 392 -29.02 -6.89 43.67
C SER A 392 -28.78 -6.14 44.98
N ASN A 393 -29.13 -4.86 45.00
CA ASN A 393 -29.65 -4.14 46.17
C ASN A 393 -30.56 -3.01 45.71
#